data_AF-A0A2S5WV67-F1
#
_entry.id   AF-A0A2S5WV67-F1
#
_cell.length_a   1.000
_cell.length_b   1.000
_cell.length_c   1.000
_cell.angle_alpha   90.00
_cell.angle_beta   90.00
_cell.angle_gamma   90.00
#
_symmetry.space_group_name_H-M   'P 1'
#
loop_
_entity.id
_entity.type
_entity.pdbx_description
1 polymer ?
#
loop_
_entity_poly.entity_id
_entity_poly.type
_entity_poly.pdbx_seq_one_letter_code
_entity_poly.pdbx_strand_id
1 'polypeptide(L)'
;MCIGVGVLLAMSGCSILIPQYGLTIRQAVVDAEYTGPDYASNPVEITESACGDEIDCVEAWSTDQADYYRFATRDKATEFAEGLADGAQSHFIVMDFAGKTGIDRVDQEAASCQLRGVHFDHEGPCID
;
A
#
# COMPACT_ATOMS: atom_id res chain seq x y z
N MET A 1 49.25 -25.44 4.58
CA MET A 1 49.16 -26.10 5.90
C MET A 1 49.46 -25.05 6.95
N CYS A 2 48.50 -24.82 7.87
CA CYS A 2 48.53 -23.93 9.06
C CYS A 2 48.66 -22.41 8.82
N ILE A 3 48.04 -21.48 9.58
CA ILE A 3 47.05 -21.43 10.67
C ILE A 3 46.57 -19.95 10.74
N GLY A 4 45.28 -19.72 11.05
CA GLY A 4 44.83 -18.54 11.80
C GLY A 4 44.37 -17.30 11.01
N VAL A 5 43.09 -16.97 11.12
CA VAL A 5 42.53 -15.91 11.99
C VAL A 5 41.05 -15.82 11.63
N GLY A 6 40.18 -15.97 12.63
CA GLY A 6 38.74 -15.83 12.46
C GLY A 6 38.41 -14.44 11.95
N VAL A 7 37.91 -14.36 10.72
CA VAL A 7 37.25 -13.17 10.20
C VAL A 7 35.77 -13.35 10.48
N LEU A 8 35.28 -12.51 11.38
CA LEU A 8 33.87 -12.34 11.71
C LEU A 8 33.03 -12.33 10.43
N LEU A 9 31.98 -13.16 10.45
CA LEU A 9 30.93 -13.17 9.46
C LEU A 9 30.44 -11.74 9.23
N ALA A 10 30.59 -11.28 8.00
CA ALA A 10 30.05 -10.05 7.50
C ALA A 10 28.54 -10.03 7.73
N MET A 11 28.08 -9.38 8.80
CA MET A 11 26.74 -8.81 8.84
C MET A 11 26.80 -7.47 8.11
N SER A 12 27.05 -7.54 6.81
CA SER A 12 26.67 -6.45 5.91
C SER A 12 25.15 -6.40 5.98
N GLY A 13 24.63 -5.55 6.87
CA GLY A 13 23.26 -5.07 6.82
C GLY A 13 23.07 -4.27 5.55
N CYS A 14 23.08 -4.94 4.40
CA CYS A 14 22.37 -4.45 3.25
C CYS A 14 20.90 -4.59 3.66
N SER A 15 20.33 -3.51 4.20
CA SER A 15 18.91 -3.24 4.00
C SER A 15 18.72 -3.37 2.49
N ILE A 16 18.26 -4.54 2.06
CA ILE A 16 17.90 -4.80 0.68
C ILE A 16 16.79 -3.78 0.45
N LEU A 17 17.15 -2.69 -0.22
CA LEU A 17 16.25 -1.77 -0.87
C LEU A 17 15.35 -2.66 -1.73
N ILE A 18 14.21 -3.10 -1.19
CA ILE A 18 13.16 -3.67 -2.01
C ILE A 18 12.79 -2.51 -2.94
N PRO A 19 13.06 -2.61 -4.25
CA PRO A 19 12.71 -1.54 -5.15
C PRO A 19 11.20 -1.43 -5.13
N GLN A 20 10.72 -0.43 -4.39
CA GLN A 20 9.32 -0.07 -4.24
C GLN A 20 8.59 0.21 -5.55
N TYR A 21 9.36 0.33 -6.62
CA TYR A 21 8.91 0.45 -7.99
C TYR A 21 8.17 -0.80 -8.52
N GLY A 22 8.27 -1.96 -7.84
CA GLY A 22 7.69 -3.23 -8.29
C GLY A 22 6.53 -3.78 -7.44
N LEU A 23 6.16 -3.13 -6.33
CA LEU A 23 5.06 -3.58 -5.48
C LEU A 23 3.72 -3.25 -6.15
N THR A 24 2.96 -4.29 -6.50
CA THR A 24 1.61 -4.15 -7.06
C THR A 24 0.58 -4.00 -5.94
N ILE A 25 -0.62 -3.47 -6.25
CA ILE A 25 -1.73 -3.47 -5.28
C ILE A 25 -2.06 -4.90 -4.88
N ARG A 26 -1.98 -5.85 -5.82
CA ARG A 26 -2.18 -7.25 -5.48
C ARG A 26 -1.27 -7.72 -4.34
N GLN A 27 0.03 -7.41 -4.40
CA GLN A 27 0.98 -7.83 -3.36
C GLN A 27 0.88 -6.99 -2.09
N ALA A 28 0.60 -5.70 -2.25
CA ALA A 28 0.58 -4.74 -1.17
C ALA A 28 -0.69 -4.83 -0.31
N VAL A 29 -1.82 -5.10 -0.96
CA VAL A 29 -3.16 -4.97 -0.36
C VAL A 29 -3.89 -6.30 -0.35
N VAL A 30 -4.01 -6.94 -1.51
CA VAL A 30 -4.90 -8.11 -1.68
C VAL A 30 -4.31 -9.37 -1.05
N ASP A 31 -3.03 -9.63 -1.30
CA ASP A 31 -2.31 -10.82 -0.82
C ASP A 31 -1.60 -10.55 0.52
N ALA A 32 -1.76 -9.36 1.09
CA ALA A 32 -1.13 -9.00 2.36
C ALA A 32 -1.86 -9.66 3.53
N GLU A 33 -1.11 -10.31 4.42
CA GLU A 33 -1.65 -10.89 5.64
C GLU A 33 -1.72 -9.83 6.74
N TYR A 34 -2.93 -9.54 7.21
CA TYR A 34 -3.19 -8.56 8.26
C TYR A 34 -3.60 -9.26 9.56
N THR A 35 -3.07 -8.79 10.69
CA THR A 35 -3.49 -9.23 12.03
C THR A 35 -4.78 -8.55 12.52
N GLY A 36 -5.35 -7.64 11.72
CA GLY A 36 -6.59 -6.91 11.99
C GLY A 36 -7.74 -7.29 11.04
N PRO A 37 -8.83 -6.50 11.02
CA PRO A 37 -9.93 -6.70 10.08
C PRO A 37 -9.48 -6.67 8.62
N ASP A 38 -10.16 -7.43 7.78
CA ASP A 38 -9.90 -7.44 6.34
C ASP A 38 -10.61 -6.26 5.66
N TYR A 39 -9.83 -5.22 5.34
CA TYR A 39 -10.30 -4.03 4.60
C TYR A 39 -10.03 -4.12 3.09
N ALA A 40 -9.71 -5.31 2.58
CA ALA A 40 -9.49 -5.58 1.17
C ALA A 40 -10.33 -6.77 0.66
N SER A 41 -11.47 -7.01 1.30
CA SER A 41 -12.31 -8.16 1.01
C SER A 41 -12.98 -8.08 -0.37
N ASN A 42 -13.24 -9.25 -0.97
CA ASN A 42 -13.78 -9.42 -2.32
C ASN A 42 -13.06 -8.57 -3.40
N PRO A 43 -11.73 -8.70 -3.52
CA PRO A 43 -10.94 -7.88 -4.42
C PRO A 43 -11.21 -8.23 -5.89
N VAL A 44 -11.52 -7.20 -6.69
CA VAL A 44 -11.72 -7.28 -8.14
C VAL A 44 -10.77 -6.32 -8.82
N GLU A 45 -9.99 -6.81 -9.78
CA GLU A 45 -9.16 -5.93 -10.60
C GLU A 45 -10.05 -5.11 -11.54
N ILE A 46 -9.90 -3.79 -11.48
CA ILE A 46 -10.68 -2.82 -12.29
C ILE A 46 -9.78 -1.93 -13.15
N THR A 47 -8.50 -2.28 -13.30
CA THR A 47 -7.49 -1.51 -14.03
C THR A 47 -7.99 -1.02 -15.39
N GLU A 48 -8.54 -1.90 -16.23
CA GLU A 48 -8.98 -1.54 -17.59
C GLU A 48 -10.16 -0.56 -17.62
N SER A 49 -11.01 -0.58 -16.60
CA SER A 49 -12.20 0.28 -16.52
C SER A 49 -11.96 1.59 -15.76
N ALA A 50 -11.00 1.60 -14.85
CA ALA A 50 -10.74 2.72 -13.95
C ALA A 50 -9.53 3.55 -14.36
N CYS A 51 -8.47 2.91 -14.85
CA CYS A 51 -7.30 3.63 -15.36
C CYS A 51 -7.52 4.03 -16.82
N GLY A 52 -7.30 5.31 -17.13
CA GLY A 52 -7.54 5.87 -18.45
C GLY A 52 -7.24 7.36 -18.49
N ASP A 53 -7.89 8.09 -19.40
CA ASP A 53 -7.62 9.52 -19.59
C ASP A 53 -7.98 10.37 -18.35
N GLU A 54 -8.93 9.91 -17.53
CA GLU A 54 -9.38 10.61 -16.32
C GLU A 54 -8.53 10.30 -15.09
N ILE A 55 -8.08 9.05 -14.95
CA ILE A 55 -7.22 8.59 -13.85
C ILE A 55 -6.01 7.90 -14.46
N ASP A 56 -4.87 8.61 -14.48
CA ASP A 56 -3.59 8.12 -15.01
C ASP A 56 -2.90 7.13 -14.05
N CYS A 57 -3.63 6.08 -13.67
CA CYS A 57 -3.13 4.97 -12.86
C CYS A 57 -2.60 3.84 -13.75
N VAL A 58 -1.76 2.99 -13.14
CA VAL A 58 -1.13 1.82 -13.78
C VAL A 58 -1.67 0.49 -13.26
N GLU A 59 -2.48 0.53 -12.20
CA GLU A 59 -3.17 -0.63 -11.62
C GLU A 59 -4.31 -0.11 -10.75
N ALA A 60 -5.47 -0.76 -10.80
CA ALA A 60 -6.59 -0.43 -9.93
C ALA A 60 -7.35 -1.68 -9.47
N TRP A 61 -7.77 -1.67 -8.20
CA TRP A 61 -8.54 -2.74 -7.59
C TRP A 61 -9.72 -2.17 -6.81
N SER A 62 -10.86 -2.86 -6.89
CA SER A 62 -12.05 -2.57 -6.12
C SER A 62 -12.24 -3.63 -5.06
N THR A 63 -12.58 -3.19 -3.85
CA THR A 63 -12.95 -4.07 -2.74
C THR A 63 -14.30 -3.62 -2.17
N ASP A 64 -14.86 -4.37 -1.24
CA ASP A 64 -16.09 -3.96 -0.56
C ASP A 64 -15.90 -2.67 0.27
N GLN A 65 -14.66 -2.39 0.69
CA GLN A 65 -14.32 -1.30 1.60
C GLN A 65 -13.77 -0.06 0.89
N ALA A 66 -12.92 -0.25 -0.13
CA ALA A 66 -12.21 0.83 -0.80
C ALA A 66 -11.84 0.48 -2.24
N ASP A 67 -11.63 1.51 -3.06
CA ASP A 67 -10.93 1.39 -4.32
C ASP A 67 -9.46 1.78 -4.12
N TYR A 68 -8.57 1.01 -4.74
CA TYR A 68 -7.13 1.17 -4.64
C TYR A 68 -6.57 1.49 -6.02
N TYR A 69 -5.74 2.52 -6.10
CA TYR A 69 -5.13 3.01 -7.33
C TYR A 69 -3.62 3.10 -7.17
N ARG A 70 -2.86 2.52 -8.09
CA ARG A 70 -1.40 2.63 -8.14
C ARG A 70 -1.00 3.55 -9.28
N PHE A 71 -0.05 4.43 -9.02
CA PHE A 71 0.44 5.39 -9.99
C PHE A 71 1.90 5.13 -10.36
N ALA A 72 2.30 5.58 -11.55
CA ALA A 72 3.69 5.47 -12.00
C ALA A 72 4.67 6.32 -11.18
N THR A 73 4.18 7.42 -10.59
CA THR A 73 4.97 8.36 -9.79
C THR A 73 4.25 8.72 -8.49
N ARG A 74 5.02 9.13 -7.47
CA ARG A 74 4.45 9.59 -6.20
C ARG A 74 3.66 10.88 -6.37
N ASP A 75 4.16 11.78 -7.21
CA ASP A 75 3.50 13.06 -7.48
C ASP A 75 2.10 12.86 -8.05
N LYS A 76 1.89 11.87 -8.93
CA LYS A 76 0.57 11.52 -9.46
C LYS A 76 -0.36 10.91 -8.41
N ALA A 77 0.18 10.07 -7.54
CA ALA A 77 -0.58 9.55 -6.40
C ALA A 77 -1.00 10.68 -5.43
N THR A 78 -0.11 11.64 -5.18
CA THR A 78 -0.42 12.80 -4.31
C THR A 78 -1.46 13.71 -4.96
N GLU A 79 -1.30 14.05 -6.24
CA GLU A 79 -2.28 14.85 -6.99
C GLU A 79 -3.69 14.25 -6.94
N PHE A 80 -3.80 12.93 -7.12
CA PHE A 80 -5.08 12.23 -7.01
C PHE A 80 -5.63 12.24 -5.58
N ALA A 81 -4.78 11.93 -4.58
CA ALA A 81 -5.18 11.88 -3.17
C ALA A 81 -5.67 13.24 -2.63
N GLU A 82 -5.10 14.36 -3.09
CA GLU A 82 -5.54 15.72 -2.72
C GLU A 82 -6.97 16.04 -3.20
N GLY A 83 -7.46 15.34 -4.23
CA GLY A 83 -8.81 15.49 -4.75
C GLY A 83 -9.87 14.64 -4.03
N LEU A 84 -9.46 13.72 -3.15
CA LEU A 84 -10.38 12.82 -2.47
C LEU A 84 -11.07 13.51 -1.28
N ALA A 85 -12.36 13.22 -1.10
CA ALA A 85 -13.09 13.64 0.09
C ALA A 85 -12.64 12.84 1.31
N ASP A 86 -12.56 11.52 1.14
CA ASP A 86 -12.16 10.56 2.17
C ASP A 86 -11.23 9.51 1.53
N GLY A 87 -10.01 9.36 2.05
CA GLY A 87 -9.02 8.43 1.48
C GLY A 87 -7.65 8.52 2.15
N ALA A 88 -6.74 7.68 1.69
CA ALA A 88 -5.36 7.65 2.18
C ALA A 88 -4.38 7.33 1.07
N GLN A 89 -3.17 7.89 1.18
CA GLN A 89 -2.06 7.56 0.29
C GLN A 89 -0.95 6.87 1.08
N SER A 90 -0.32 5.88 0.45
CA SER A 90 0.96 5.32 0.84
C SER A 90 1.85 5.20 -0.40
N HIS A 91 2.85 6.08 -0.51
CA HIS A 91 3.78 6.13 -1.64
C HIS A 91 3.09 6.31 -3.00
N PHE A 92 3.02 5.24 -3.79
CA PHE A 92 2.44 5.21 -5.13
C PHE A 92 1.00 4.70 -5.15
N ILE A 93 0.47 4.27 -4.00
CA ILE A 93 -0.86 3.68 -3.85
C ILE A 93 -1.76 4.67 -3.13
N VAL A 94 -2.94 4.88 -3.68
CA VAL A 94 -4.03 5.66 -3.07
C VAL A 94 -5.20 4.72 -2.81
N MET A 95 -5.83 4.91 -1.67
CA MET A 95 -7.06 4.26 -1.22
C MET A 95 -8.14 5.34 -1.18
N ASP A 96 -9.27 5.05 -1.82
CA ASP A 96 -10.45 5.90 -1.91
C ASP A 96 -11.67 5.15 -1.34
N PHE A 97 -12.39 5.79 -0.43
CA PHE A 97 -13.60 5.23 0.18
C PHE A 97 -14.89 5.69 -0.52
N ALA A 98 -14.79 6.52 -1.56
CA ALA A 98 -15.95 7.07 -2.25
C ALA A 98 -16.90 5.96 -2.75
N GLY A 99 -18.19 6.12 -2.45
CA GLY A 99 -19.23 5.18 -2.90
C GLY A 99 -19.25 3.84 -2.17
N LYS A 100 -18.38 3.61 -1.17
CA LYS A 100 -18.34 2.38 -0.38
C LYS A 100 -19.23 2.50 0.84
N THR A 101 -20.17 1.57 0.98
CA THR A 101 -21.11 1.52 2.11
C THR A 101 -20.78 0.45 3.14
N GLY A 102 -19.76 -0.37 2.87
CA GLY A 102 -19.31 -1.47 3.72
C GLY A 102 -18.31 -1.07 4.79
N ILE A 103 -18.06 0.22 4.99
CA ILE A 103 -17.03 0.73 5.89
C ILE A 103 -17.54 1.99 6.62
N ASP A 104 -17.34 2.06 7.94
CA ASP A 104 -17.62 3.25 8.73
C ASP A 104 -16.38 4.12 8.92
N ARG A 105 -16.52 5.30 9.54
CA ARG A 105 -15.39 6.23 9.75
C ARG A 105 -14.23 5.61 10.53
N VAL A 106 -14.54 4.85 11.57
CA VAL A 106 -13.52 4.25 12.44
C VAL A 106 -12.73 3.21 11.65
N ASP A 107 -13.44 2.41 10.85
CA ASP A 107 -12.83 1.44 9.95
C ASP A 107 -12.04 2.11 8.81
N GLN A 108 -12.48 3.25 8.27
CA GLN A 108 -11.74 4.03 7.28
C GLN A 108 -10.40 4.51 7.83
N GLU A 109 -10.38 5.00 9.08
CA GLU A 109 -9.16 5.42 9.77
C GLU A 109 -8.22 4.22 9.98
N ALA A 110 -8.74 3.09 10.46
CA ALA A 110 -7.98 1.85 10.64
C ALA A 110 -7.40 1.32 9.32
N ALA A 111 -8.19 1.29 8.24
CA ALA A 111 -7.75 0.86 6.92
C ALA A 111 -6.66 1.79 6.35
N SER A 112 -6.84 3.10 6.49
CA SER A 112 -5.84 4.11 6.09
C SER A 112 -4.52 3.91 6.82
N CYS A 113 -4.60 3.60 8.11
CA CYS A 113 -3.46 3.29 8.94
C CYS A 113 -2.75 2.01 8.52
N GLN A 114 -3.51 0.94 8.24
CA GLN A 114 -2.98 -0.32 7.73
C GLN A 114 -2.22 -0.14 6.41
N LEU A 115 -2.77 0.64 5.48
CA LEU A 115 -2.08 0.95 4.21
C LEU A 115 -0.75 1.69 4.42
N ARG A 116 -0.68 2.59 5.41
CA ARG A 116 0.55 3.35 5.72
C ARG A 116 1.57 2.49 6.46
N GLY A 117 1.14 1.66 7.41
CA GLY A 117 2.01 0.86 8.26
C GLY A 117 2.62 -0.36 7.58
N VAL A 118 1.92 -0.98 6.61
CA VAL A 118 2.35 -2.25 6.01
C VAL A 118 3.43 -2.06 4.93
N HIS A 119 3.59 -0.85 4.42
CA HIS A 119 4.53 -0.62 3.33
C HIS A 119 5.81 0.11 3.74
N PHE A 120 5.82 1.13 4.61
CA PHE A 120 7.07 1.84 4.98
C PHE A 120 7.09 2.36 6.40
N ASP A 121 8.18 2.08 7.11
CA ASP A 121 8.71 2.72 8.32
C ASP A 121 7.77 3.69 9.05
N HIS A 122 6.60 3.22 9.47
CA HIS A 122 5.80 3.96 10.42
C HIS A 122 6.23 3.52 11.83
N GLU A 123 7.14 4.28 12.42
CA GLU A 123 7.42 4.20 13.86
C GLU A 123 6.26 4.86 14.62
N GLY A 124 5.17 4.12 14.82
CA GLY A 124 4.05 4.57 15.64
C GLY A 124 2.86 3.61 15.61
N PRO A 125 2.21 3.32 16.75
CA PRO A 125 0.95 2.59 16.74
C PRO A 125 -0.13 3.47 16.08
N CYS A 126 -0.88 2.86 15.18
CA CYS A 126 -2.02 3.50 14.53
C CYS A 126 -3.28 3.58 15.40
N ILE A 127 -3.18 3.16 16.66
CA ILE A 127 -4.27 3.12 17.64
C ILE A 127 -3.69 3.62 18.97
N ASP A 128 -4.38 4.58 19.59
CA ASP A 128 -4.29 4.88 21.04
C ASP A 128 -5.24 3.98 21.83
#